data_AF-T1BCN9-F1
#
_entry.id   AF-T1BCN9-F1
#
_cell.length_a   1.000
_cell.length_b   1.000
_cell.length_c   1.000
_cell.angle_alpha   90.00
_cell.angle_beta   90.00
_cell.angle_gamma   90.00
#
_symmetry.space_group_name_H-M   'P 1'
#
loop_
_entity.id
_entity.type
_entity.pdbx_description
1 polymer ?
#
loop_
_entity_poly.entity_id
_entity_poly.type
_entity_poly.pdbx_seq_one_letter_code
_entity_poly.pdbx_strand_id
1 'polypeptide(L)'
;AEGPSLLPFPVWVEQLVAESTGKSGRGIIPVVDEPWAPPARYGDDRLFVALVPPSGPGPELAAHLAGLSRAGHPYLLVKVPGPGNLGEEFFRWEFAVAASGIILGIDPFNQPDVELAKGLAREAMAHPAASGASPSPDPASVAAGPALSRALKDFLGKARPGDYVCLQAYLAPSPETWSALQGIRRALL
;
A
#
# COMPACT_ATOMS: atom_id res chain seq x y z
N ALA A 1 -21.01 4.26 -24.74
CA ALA A 1 -19.65 4.81 -24.65
C ALA A 1 -19.24 4.69 -23.20
N GLU A 2 -18.34 3.76 -22.87
CA GLU A 2 -17.79 3.68 -21.51
C GLU A 2 -16.93 4.92 -21.30
N GLY A 3 -17.30 5.74 -20.32
CA GLY A 3 -16.50 6.89 -19.93
C GLY A 3 -15.11 6.46 -19.44
N PRO A 4 -14.15 7.38 -19.32
CA PRO A 4 -12.81 7.04 -18.84
C PRO A 4 -12.90 6.38 -17.46
N SER A 5 -12.12 5.31 -17.30
CA SER A 5 -12.09 4.49 -16.09
C SER A 5 -11.53 5.27 -14.90
N LEU A 6 -12.11 5.08 -13.71
CA LEU A 6 -11.60 5.62 -12.46
C LEU A 6 -10.44 4.79 -11.87
N LEU A 7 -10.06 3.66 -12.51
CA LEU A 7 -9.01 2.76 -12.03
C LEU A 7 -7.65 3.42 -11.75
N PRO A 8 -7.19 4.44 -12.51
CA PRO A 8 -5.92 5.10 -12.21
C PRO A 8 -5.95 6.00 -10.97
N PHE A 9 -7.15 6.42 -10.52
CA PHE A 9 -7.28 7.40 -9.44
C PHE A 9 -6.78 6.88 -8.08
N PRO A 10 -7.12 5.65 -7.63
CA PRO A 10 -6.51 5.07 -6.43
C PRO A 10 -4.98 5.05 -6.44
N VAL A 11 -4.35 4.79 -7.59
CA VAL A 11 -2.87 4.80 -7.71
C VAL A 11 -2.31 6.20 -7.46
N TRP A 12 -2.98 7.24 -7.96
CA TRP A 12 -2.60 8.62 -7.64
C TRP A 12 -2.77 8.92 -6.13
N VAL A 13 -3.86 8.45 -5.52
CA VAL A 13 -4.08 8.60 -4.07
C VAL A 13 -3.00 7.87 -3.27
N GLU A 14 -2.58 6.69 -3.71
CA GLU A 14 -1.48 5.92 -3.10
C GLU A 14 -0.21 6.75 -3.04
N GLN A 15 0.20 7.31 -4.17
CA GLN A 15 1.40 8.15 -4.23
C GLN A 15 1.28 9.37 -3.30
N LEU A 16 0.14 10.09 -3.36
CA LEU A 16 -0.09 11.26 -2.53
C LEU A 16 0.03 10.93 -1.03
N VAL A 17 -0.66 9.89 -0.57
CA VAL A 17 -0.67 9.53 0.86
C VAL A 17 0.71 9.02 1.30
N ALA A 18 1.35 8.15 0.51
CA ALA A 18 2.64 7.57 0.85
C ALA A 18 3.74 8.63 0.95
N GLU A 19 3.91 9.44 -0.09
CA GLU A 19 4.99 10.44 -0.14
C GLU A 19 4.78 11.60 0.84
N SER A 20 3.52 11.99 1.07
CA SER A 20 3.25 13.10 1.98
C SER A 20 3.30 12.69 3.45
N THR A 21 2.89 11.47 3.81
CA THR A 21 2.72 11.12 5.23
C THR A 21 3.85 10.26 5.83
N GLY A 22 4.60 9.52 5.01
CA GLY A 22 5.66 8.61 5.49
C GLY A 22 6.92 9.35 5.94
N LYS A 23 6.89 9.98 7.11
CA LYS A 23 7.96 10.87 7.61
C LYS A 23 8.23 10.67 9.08
N SER A 24 9.50 10.76 9.46
CA SER A 24 9.93 10.71 10.88
C SER A 24 9.39 9.49 11.65
N GLY A 25 9.31 8.33 10.98
CA GLY A 25 8.78 7.09 11.56
C GLY A 25 7.26 7.08 11.80
N ARG A 26 6.52 8.02 11.21
CA ARG A 26 5.05 8.09 11.22
C ARG A 26 4.54 8.05 9.79
N GLY A 27 3.26 7.73 9.62
CA GLY A 27 2.60 7.83 8.34
C GLY A 27 1.34 6.98 8.26
N ILE A 28 0.62 7.16 7.16
CA ILE A 28 -0.50 6.32 6.76
C ILE A 28 0.03 5.42 5.65
N ILE A 29 -0.26 4.12 5.73
CA ILE A 29 0.10 3.18 4.68
C ILE A 29 -1.08 3.10 3.72
N PRO A 30 -1.01 3.70 2.53
CA PRO A 30 -2.04 3.51 1.53
C PRO A 30 -1.97 2.08 1.00
N VAL A 31 -3.13 1.51 0.72
CA VAL A 31 -3.26 0.13 0.26
C VAL A 31 -4.19 0.11 -0.93
N VAL A 32 -3.60 -0.03 -2.13
CA VAL A 32 -4.35 -0.20 -3.38
C VAL A 32 -4.22 -1.62 -3.91
N ASP A 33 -5.15 -1.97 -4.80
CA ASP A 33 -5.21 -3.28 -5.46
C ASP A 33 -5.11 -4.48 -4.50
N GLU A 34 -5.65 -4.32 -3.29
CA GLU A 34 -5.77 -5.42 -2.34
C GLU A 34 -6.84 -6.40 -2.81
N PRO A 35 -6.51 -7.68 -2.99
CA PRO A 35 -7.53 -8.69 -3.21
C PRO A 35 -8.49 -8.69 -2.03
N TRP A 36 -9.79 -8.71 -2.31
CA TRP A 36 -10.80 -8.77 -1.25
C TRP A 36 -10.62 -10.06 -0.45
N ALA A 37 -10.54 -9.91 0.87
CA ALA A 37 -10.50 -11.01 1.81
C ALA A 37 -11.79 -11.03 2.64
N PRO A 38 -12.15 -12.18 3.25
CA PRO A 38 -13.21 -12.18 4.26
C PRO A 38 -12.94 -11.12 5.34
N PRO A 39 -13.93 -10.34 5.79
CA PRO A 39 -13.74 -9.25 6.75
C PRO A 39 -12.96 -9.62 8.02
N ALA A 40 -13.07 -10.87 8.47
CA ALA A 40 -12.38 -11.39 9.65
C ALA A 40 -10.85 -11.54 9.48
N ARG A 41 -10.32 -11.39 8.27
CA ARG A 41 -8.87 -11.42 8.01
C ARG A 41 -8.19 -10.06 8.15
N TYR A 42 -8.95 -8.97 8.10
CA TYR A 42 -8.38 -7.63 8.28
C TYR A 42 -8.15 -7.34 9.76
N GLY A 43 -7.02 -6.69 10.06
CA GLY A 43 -6.75 -6.10 11.37
C GLY A 43 -7.64 -4.89 11.65
N ASP A 44 -7.68 -4.46 12.91
CA ASP A 44 -8.38 -3.25 13.37
C ASP A 44 -7.64 -1.94 13.03
N ASP A 45 -6.59 -2.04 12.21
CA ASP A 45 -5.73 -0.98 11.71
C ASP A 45 -6.19 -0.41 10.34
N ARG A 46 -7.36 -0.83 9.84
CA ARG A 46 -7.84 -0.49 8.51
C ARG A 46 -8.96 0.54 8.49
N LEU A 47 -8.86 1.45 7.53
CA LEU A 47 -9.96 2.27 7.03
C LEU A 47 -10.13 1.99 5.54
N PHE A 48 -11.34 1.59 5.15
CA PHE A 48 -11.65 1.32 3.74
C PHE A 48 -12.28 2.54 3.08
N VAL A 49 -11.93 2.82 1.83
CA VAL A 49 -12.58 3.89 1.05
C VAL A 49 -13.09 3.30 -0.26
N ALA A 50 -14.39 3.40 -0.48
CA ALA A 50 -15.07 2.93 -1.68
C ALA A 50 -15.48 4.11 -2.55
N LEU A 51 -14.93 4.18 -3.77
CA LEU A 51 -15.38 5.11 -4.81
C LEU A 51 -16.51 4.46 -5.60
N VAL A 52 -17.68 5.08 -5.63
CA VAL A 52 -18.89 4.51 -6.22
C VAL A 52 -19.61 5.53 -7.11
N PRO A 53 -20.41 5.09 -8.09
CA PRO A 53 -21.27 6.01 -8.84
C PRO A 53 -22.37 6.61 -7.93
N PRO A 54 -23.10 7.65 -8.38
CA PRO A 54 -24.17 8.28 -7.59
C PRO A 54 -25.27 7.32 -7.15
N SER A 55 -25.55 6.31 -7.97
CA SER A 55 -26.48 5.21 -7.70
C SER A 55 -26.05 4.31 -6.53
N GLY A 56 -24.81 4.44 -6.06
CA GLY A 56 -24.23 3.63 -5.00
C GLY A 56 -23.45 2.41 -5.52
N PRO A 57 -22.92 1.59 -4.59
CA PRO A 57 -22.16 0.39 -4.93
C PRO A 57 -23.04 -0.65 -5.63
N GLY A 58 -22.43 -1.45 -6.51
CA GLY A 58 -23.06 -2.69 -6.98
C GLY A 58 -23.29 -3.69 -5.84
N PRO A 59 -24.10 -4.74 -6.07
CA PRO A 59 -24.52 -5.67 -5.02
C PRO A 59 -23.35 -6.38 -4.33
N GLU A 60 -22.29 -6.72 -5.08
CA GLU A 60 -21.12 -7.42 -4.54
C GLU A 60 -20.32 -6.53 -3.57
N LEU A 61 -20.01 -5.29 -3.99
CA LEU A 61 -19.33 -4.31 -3.15
C LEU A 61 -20.20 -3.93 -1.93
N ALA A 62 -21.52 -3.78 -2.12
CA ALA A 62 -22.44 -3.49 -1.02
C ALA A 62 -22.42 -4.62 0.04
N ALA A 63 -22.45 -5.88 -0.40
CA ALA A 63 -22.37 -7.03 0.51
C ALA A 63 -21.01 -7.09 1.23
N HIS A 64 -19.92 -6.78 0.53
CA HIS A 64 -18.59 -6.74 1.11
C HIS A 64 -18.46 -5.64 2.18
N LEU A 65 -18.89 -4.40 1.88
CA LEU A 65 -18.90 -3.28 2.83
C LEU A 65 -19.78 -3.57 4.06
N ALA A 66 -20.95 -4.19 3.87
CA ALA A 66 -21.78 -4.63 4.99
C ALA A 66 -21.10 -5.73 5.83
N GLY A 67 -20.30 -6.59 5.20
CA GLY A 67 -19.42 -7.55 5.89
C GLY A 67 -18.35 -6.85 6.74
N LEU A 68 -17.65 -5.88 6.17
CA LEU A 68 -16.64 -5.07 6.85
C LEU A 68 -17.22 -4.35 8.07
N SER A 69 -18.35 -3.65 7.91
CA SER A 69 -18.99 -2.93 9.01
C SER A 69 -19.47 -3.87 10.12
N ARG A 70 -20.03 -5.04 9.81
CA ARG A 70 -20.39 -6.04 10.83
C ARG A 70 -19.20 -6.60 11.59
N ALA A 71 -18.03 -6.65 10.96
CA ALA A 71 -16.77 -7.04 11.59
C ALA A 71 -16.13 -5.88 12.39
N GLY A 72 -16.72 -4.68 12.40
CA GLY A 72 -16.21 -3.52 13.13
C GLY A 72 -15.28 -2.61 12.33
N HIS A 73 -15.03 -2.92 11.06
CA HIS A 73 -14.13 -2.12 10.22
C HIS A 73 -14.83 -0.86 9.71
N PRO A 74 -14.24 0.34 9.90
CA PRO A 74 -14.79 1.57 9.36
C PRO A 74 -14.60 1.63 7.84
N TYR A 75 -15.56 2.22 7.15
CA TYR A 75 -15.42 2.55 5.73
C TYR A 75 -16.04 3.89 5.38
N LEU A 76 -15.48 4.53 4.36
CA LEU A 76 -16.03 5.72 3.71
C LEU A 76 -16.55 5.37 2.33
N LEU A 77 -17.72 5.90 1.99
CA LEU A 77 -18.32 5.75 0.67
C LEU A 77 -18.32 7.11 0.00
N VAL A 78 -17.55 7.22 -1.08
CA VAL A 78 -17.36 8.45 -1.85
C VAL A 78 -18.07 8.29 -3.18
N LYS A 79 -19.06 9.15 -3.44
CA LYS A 79 -19.80 9.15 -4.69
C LYS A 79 -19.07 10.03 -5.71
N VAL A 80 -18.67 9.46 -6.84
CA VAL A 80 -18.03 10.16 -7.95
C VAL A 80 -18.97 10.14 -9.16
N PRO A 81 -19.70 11.23 -9.45
CA PRO A 81 -20.69 11.27 -10.52
C PRO A 81 -20.13 11.02 -11.92
N GLY A 82 -18.91 11.46 -12.15
CA GLY A 82 -18.21 11.21 -13.40
C GLY A 82 -16.83 11.89 -13.42
N PRO A 83 -16.15 11.81 -14.57
CA PRO A 83 -14.77 12.30 -14.71
C PRO A 83 -14.62 13.79 -14.42
N GLY A 84 -15.64 14.61 -14.71
CA GLY A 84 -15.64 16.04 -14.42
C GLY A 84 -15.61 16.39 -12.93
N ASN A 85 -15.97 15.45 -12.06
CA ASN A 85 -15.94 15.63 -10.61
C ASN A 85 -14.63 15.15 -9.97
N LEU A 86 -13.69 14.58 -10.75
CA LEU A 86 -12.40 14.15 -10.21
C LEU A 86 -11.62 15.31 -9.58
N GLY A 87 -11.77 16.53 -10.08
CA GLY A 87 -11.18 17.73 -9.48
C GLY A 87 -11.56 17.94 -8.01
N GLU A 88 -12.80 17.62 -7.64
CA GLU A 88 -13.26 17.70 -6.26
C GLU A 88 -12.57 16.65 -5.38
N GLU A 89 -12.35 15.45 -5.91
CA GLU A 89 -11.67 14.39 -5.19
C GLU A 89 -10.18 14.68 -5.05
N PHE A 90 -9.49 15.15 -6.11
CA PHE A 90 -8.10 15.59 -6.01
C PHE A 90 -7.92 16.60 -4.85
N PHE A 91 -8.74 17.65 -4.81
CA PHE A 91 -8.70 18.64 -3.73
C PHE A 91 -9.03 18.03 -2.36
N ARG A 92 -10.06 17.18 -2.27
CA ARG A 92 -10.43 16.53 -0.99
C ARG A 92 -9.30 15.70 -0.43
N TRP A 93 -8.63 14.91 -1.26
CA TRP A 93 -7.52 14.06 -0.84
C TRP A 93 -6.28 14.87 -0.47
N GLU A 94 -5.92 15.90 -1.24
CA GLU A 94 -4.83 16.83 -0.90
C GLU A 94 -5.08 17.50 0.46
N PHE A 95 -6.30 18.00 0.68
CA PHE A 95 -6.68 18.61 1.95
C PHE A 95 -6.67 17.60 3.11
N ALA A 96 -7.19 16.40 2.90
CA ALA A 96 -7.19 15.34 3.91
C ALA A 96 -5.77 14.93 4.30
N VAL A 97 -4.85 14.86 3.34
CA VAL A 97 -3.43 14.57 3.58
C VAL A 97 -2.76 15.71 4.33
N ALA A 98 -3.03 16.97 3.98
CA ALA A 98 -2.52 18.12 4.71
C ALA A 98 -2.99 18.11 6.18
N ALA A 99 -4.28 17.89 6.42
CA ALA A 99 -4.86 17.78 7.76
C ALA A 99 -4.27 16.59 8.54
N SER A 100 -4.10 15.45 7.88
CA SER A 100 -3.48 14.26 8.47
C SER A 100 -2.03 14.53 8.88
N GLY A 101 -1.27 15.28 8.06
CA GLY A 101 0.09 15.69 8.40
C GLY A 101 0.16 16.47 9.71
N ILE A 102 -0.75 17.42 9.91
CA ILE A 102 -0.86 18.20 11.16
C ILE A 102 -1.16 17.28 12.35
N ILE A 103 -2.14 16.38 12.22
CA ILE A 103 -2.53 15.42 13.28
C ILE A 103 -1.37 14.49 13.63
N LEU A 104 -0.63 14.03 12.62
CA LEU A 104 0.54 13.17 12.77
C LEU A 104 1.77 13.95 13.27
N GLY A 105 1.74 15.28 13.32
CA GLY A 105 2.85 16.12 13.73
C GLY A 105 4.03 16.06 12.74
N ILE A 106 3.75 15.97 11.45
CA ILE A 106 4.72 15.95 10.35
C ILE A 106 4.43 17.09 9.37
N ASP A 107 5.43 17.48 8.58
CA ASP A 107 5.23 18.38 7.46
C ASP A 107 4.91 17.56 6.20
N PRO A 108 3.68 17.61 5.65
CA PRO A 108 3.28 16.80 4.52
C PRO A 108 3.89 17.27 3.18
N PHE A 109 4.54 18.43 3.13
CA PHE A 109 5.05 19.05 1.89
C PHE A 109 6.57 18.96 1.72
N ASN A 110 7.32 18.57 2.75
CA ASN A 110 8.76 18.36 2.62
C ASN A 110 9.10 16.97 2.03
N GLN A 111 10.33 16.79 1.56
CA GLN A 111 10.82 15.51 1.00
C GLN A 111 12.25 15.18 1.49
N PRO A 112 12.48 15.06 2.82
CA PRO A 112 13.83 14.84 3.35
C PRO A 112 14.43 13.50 2.91
N ASP A 113 13.61 12.45 2.83
CA ASP A 113 14.08 11.08 2.58
C ASP A 113 14.49 10.84 1.11
N VAL A 114 13.95 11.62 0.17
CA VAL A 114 14.31 11.54 -1.27
C VAL A 114 15.76 11.92 -1.49
N GLU A 115 16.22 12.97 -0.80
CA GLU A 115 17.61 13.42 -0.90
C GLU A 115 18.57 12.45 -0.22
N LEU A 116 18.16 11.85 0.91
CA LEU A 116 18.92 10.78 1.57
C LEU A 116 19.06 9.54 0.66
N ALA A 117 17.97 9.09 0.05
CA ALA A 117 17.97 7.94 -0.87
C ALA A 117 18.87 8.18 -2.09
N LYS A 118 18.83 9.39 -2.68
CA LYS A 118 19.74 9.78 -3.77
C LYS A 118 21.21 9.75 -3.33
N GLY A 119 21.50 10.19 -2.10
CA GLY A 119 22.82 10.11 -1.51
C GLY A 119 23.33 8.67 -1.42
N LEU A 120 22.56 7.80 -0.76
CA LEU A 120 22.89 6.38 -0.60
C LEU A 120 23.03 5.65 -1.95
N ALA A 121 22.16 5.93 -2.92
CA ALA A 121 22.25 5.35 -4.25
C ALA A 121 23.52 5.80 -4.98
N ARG A 122 23.89 7.09 -4.90
CA ARG A 122 25.15 7.59 -5.46
C ARG A 122 26.36 6.95 -4.79
N GLU A 123 26.34 6.80 -3.48
CA GLU A 123 27.41 6.13 -2.73
C GLU A 123 27.58 4.66 -3.14
N ALA A 124 26.49 3.91 -3.23
CA ALA A 124 26.49 2.52 -3.67
C ALA A 124 26.97 2.34 -5.13
N MET A 125 26.67 3.31 -6.00
CA MET A 125 27.14 3.31 -7.39
C MET A 125 28.61 3.75 -7.53
N ALA A 126 29.08 4.68 -6.69
CA ALA A 126 30.45 5.18 -6.68
C ALA A 126 31.43 4.18 -6.05
N HIS A 127 30.94 3.36 -5.12
CA HIS A 127 31.68 2.26 -4.50
C HIS A 127 30.91 0.96 -4.75
N PRO A 128 31.01 0.35 -5.95
CA PRO A 128 30.53 -1.00 -6.15
C PRO A 128 31.24 -1.86 -5.10
N ALA A 129 30.47 -2.40 -4.15
CA ALA A 129 31.03 -3.05 -2.98
C ALA A 129 32.16 -4.01 -3.39
N ALA A 130 33.40 -3.68 -2.98
CA ALA A 130 34.42 -4.71 -2.84
C ALA A 130 33.83 -5.72 -1.85
N SER A 131 33.70 -6.97 -2.29
CA SER A 131 33.13 -8.09 -1.54
C SER A 131 33.39 -7.98 -0.03
N GLY A 132 32.38 -7.59 0.75
CA GLY A 132 32.57 -7.37 2.18
C GLY A 132 31.34 -6.78 2.86
N ALA A 133 30.43 -7.67 3.27
CA ALA A 133 29.34 -7.45 4.23
C ALA A 133 28.43 -6.24 3.97
N SER A 134 27.38 -6.46 3.18
CA SER A 134 26.17 -5.64 3.30
C SER A 134 25.46 -6.02 4.63
N PRO A 135 24.90 -5.07 5.39
CA PRO A 135 24.15 -5.36 6.62
C PRO A 135 22.80 -6.07 6.35
N SER A 136 22.54 -6.48 5.11
CA SER A 136 21.36 -7.24 4.73
C SER A 136 21.40 -8.65 5.33
N PRO A 137 20.25 -9.20 5.78
CA PRO A 137 20.18 -10.59 6.21
C PRO A 137 20.67 -11.53 5.10
N ASP A 138 21.29 -12.65 5.48
CA ASP A 138 21.77 -13.65 4.53
C ASP A 138 20.64 -14.02 3.54
N PRO A 139 20.85 -13.82 2.23
CA PRO A 139 19.81 -14.06 1.26
C PRO A 139 19.45 -15.56 1.23
N ALA A 140 18.17 -15.87 1.47
CA ALA A 140 17.65 -17.23 1.32
C ALA A 140 17.41 -17.54 -0.16
N SER A 141 18.12 -18.53 -0.70
CA SER A 141 17.91 -18.97 -2.09
C SER A 141 16.56 -19.67 -2.26
N VAL A 142 15.84 -19.32 -3.33
CA VAL A 142 14.59 -19.99 -3.73
C VAL A 142 14.78 -21.46 -4.10
N ALA A 143 15.99 -21.87 -4.51
CA ALA A 143 16.32 -23.27 -4.80
C ALA A 143 16.40 -24.12 -3.51
N ALA A 144 16.56 -23.49 -2.35
CA ALA A 144 16.65 -24.15 -1.06
C ALA A 144 15.30 -24.10 -0.33
N GLY A 145 14.27 -24.75 -0.89
CA GLY A 145 12.88 -24.69 -0.40
C GLY A 145 12.69 -24.79 1.12
N PRO A 146 13.27 -25.80 1.81
CA PRO A 146 13.18 -25.91 3.27
C PRO A 146 13.85 -24.78 4.04
N ALA A 147 14.94 -24.22 3.51
CA ALA A 147 15.63 -23.08 4.12
C ALA A 147 14.82 -21.79 3.93
N LEU A 148 14.30 -21.54 2.71
CA LEU A 148 13.43 -20.42 2.42
C LEU A 148 12.16 -20.45 3.29
N SER A 149 11.52 -21.62 3.41
CA SER A 149 10.31 -21.76 4.23
C SER A 149 10.56 -21.44 5.71
N ARG A 150 11.70 -21.87 6.28
CA ARG A 150 12.09 -21.49 7.64
C ARG A 150 12.35 -19.98 7.75
N ALA A 151 13.14 -19.42 6.85
CA ALA A 151 13.43 -17.98 6.86
C ALA A 151 12.16 -17.13 6.77
N LEU A 152 11.20 -17.49 5.92
CA LEU A 152 9.90 -16.82 5.82
C LEU A 152 9.08 -16.94 7.10
N LYS A 153 8.99 -18.14 7.70
CA LYS A 153 8.27 -18.34 8.97
C LYS A 153 8.90 -17.53 10.10
N ASP A 154 10.23 -17.56 10.20
CA ASP A 154 10.98 -16.82 11.22
C ASP A 154 10.86 -15.31 11.04
N PHE A 155 10.79 -14.82 9.79
CA PHE A 155 10.56 -13.41 9.50
C PHE A 155 9.13 -12.99 9.84
N LEU A 156 8.13 -13.70 9.32
CA LEU A 156 6.71 -13.39 9.56
C LEU A 156 6.33 -13.53 11.04
N GLY A 157 6.94 -14.47 11.76
CA GLY A 157 6.74 -14.66 13.19
C GLY A 157 7.23 -13.51 14.07
N LYS A 158 7.98 -12.55 13.51
CA LYS A 158 8.41 -11.33 14.23
C LYS A 158 7.36 -10.23 14.21
N ALA A 159 6.37 -10.31 13.31
CA ALA A 159 5.35 -9.29 13.15
C ALA A 159 4.46 -9.18 14.40
N ARG A 160 4.13 -7.95 14.78
CA ARG A 160 3.25 -7.59 15.90
C ARG A 160 2.01 -6.89 15.36
N PRO A 161 0.93 -6.79 16.14
CA PRO A 161 -0.20 -5.94 15.77
C PRO A 161 0.26 -4.50 15.44
N GLY A 162 -0.15 -3.99 14.29
CA GLY A 162 0.26 -2.69 13.75
C GLY A 162 1.52 -2.71 12.86
N ASP A 163 2.26 -3.82 12.80
CA ASP A 163 3.32 -3.99 11.81
C ASP A 163 2.71 -4.29 10.42
N TYR A 164 3.47 -3.98 9.37
CA TYR A 164 3.15 -4.38 8.01
C TYR A 164 4.29 -5.19 7.40
N VAL A 165 3.94 -6.13 6.52
CA VAL A 165 4.89 -6.89 5.72
C VAL A 165 4.96 -6.28 4.33
N CYS A 166 6.16 -5.87 3.92
CA CYS A 166 6.41 -5.31 2.59
C CYS A 166 7.01 -6.38 1.67
N LEU A 167 6.40 -6.58 0.50
CA LEU A 167 6.95 -7.40 -0.57
C LEU A 167 7.54 -6.50 -1.66
N GLN A 168 8.86 -6.39 -1.69
CA GLN A 168 9.58 -5.63 -2.71
C GLN A 168 10.05 -6.56 -3.83
N ALA A 169 9.41 -6.49 -4.99
CA ALA A 169 9.70 -7.38 -6.11
C ALA A 169 10.49 -6.65 -7.21
N TYR A 170 11.77 -6.98 -7.35
CA TYR A 170 12.63 -6.50 -8.45
C TYR A 170 12.49 -7.41 -9.68
N LEU A 171 11.26 -7.50 -10.20
CA LEU A 171 10.89 -8.37 -11.32
C LEU A 171 10.27 -7.56 -12.46
N ALA A 172 10.38 -8.05 -13.68
CA ALA A 172 9.73 -7.42 -14.83
C ALA A 172 8.20 -7.47 -14.67
N PRO A 173 7.48 -6.35 -14.92
CA PRO A 173 6.02 -6.33 -14.85
C PRO A 173 5.44 -7.18 -15.98
N SER A 174 4.69 -8.22 -15.63
CA SER A 174 3.90 -9.03 -16.54
C SER A 174 2.63 -9.53 -15.85
N PRO A 175 1.59 -9.95 -16.59
CA PRO A 175 0.40 -10.56 -16.00
C PRO A 175 0.72 -11.76 -15.09
N GLU A 176 1.72 -12.55 -15.46
CA GLU A 176 2.18 -13.70 -14.69
C GLU A 176 2.85 -13.28 -13.39
N THR A 177 3.79 -12.32 -13.45
CA THR A 177 4.43 -11.74 -12.26
C THR A 177 3.39 -11.14 -11.32
N TRP A 178 2.45 -10.35 -11.87
CA TRP A 178 1.37 -9.75 -11.11
C TRP A 178 0.52 -10.79 -10.40
N SER A 179 0.04 -11.81 -11.13
CA SER A 179 -0.78 -12.88 -10.57
C SER A 179 -0.06 -13.64 -9.46
N ALA A 180 1.23 -13.93 -9.64
CA ALA A 180 2.05 -14.58 -8.62
C ALA A 180 2.20 -13.72 -7.35
N LEU A 181 2.50 -12.43 -7.49
CA LEU A 181 2.62 -11.50 -6.35
C LEU A 181 1.29 -11.35 -5.61
N GLN A 182 0.16 -11.26 -6.32
CA GLN A 182 -1.16 -11.24 -5.71
C GLN A 182 -1.51 -12.56 -5.00
N GLY A 183 -1.02 -13.69 -5.52
CA GLY A 183 -1.10 -14.99 -4.85
C GLY A 183 -0.38 -14.99 -3.50
N ILE A 184 0.85 -14.45 -3.46
CA ILE A 184 1.62 -14.30 -2.22
C ILE A 184 0.87 -13.38 -1.24
N ARG A 185 0.38 -12.22 -1.71
CA ARG A 185 -0.37 -11.26 -0.88
C ARG A 185 -1.60 -11.91 -0.23
N ARG A 186 -2.39 -12.68 -1.00
CA ARG A 186 -3.55 -13.43 -0.46
C ARG A 186 -3.19 -14.50 0.57
N ALA A 187 -1.98 -15.07 0.48
CA ALA A 187 -1.51 -16.06 1.45
C ALA A 187 -1.01 -15.40 2.76
N LEU A 188 -0.68 -14.11 2.72
CA LEU A 188 -0.22 -13.32 3.87
C LEU A 188 -1.36 -12.56 4.58
N LEU A 189 -2.49 -12.33 3.91
CA LEU A 189 -3.76 -11.83 4.48
C LEU A 189 -4.53 -12.93 5.20
#